data_AF-A0A0K0CTS8-F1
#
_entry.id   AF-A0A0K0CTS8-F1
#
_cell.length_a   1.000
_cell.length_b   1.000
_cell.length_c   1.000
_cell.angle_alpha   90.00
_cell.angle_beta   90.00
_cell.angle_gamma   90.00
#
_symmetry.space_group_name_H-M   'P 1'
#
loop_
_entity.id
_entity.type
_entity.pdbx_description
1 polymer ?
#
loop_
_entity_poly.entity_id
_entity_poly.type
_entity_poly.pdbx_seq_one_letter_code
_entity_poly.pdbx_strand_id
1 'polypeptide(L)'
;MNIQKEQLKQQITDSERNLKAHLDSIPAMKEAQVAQAVVLSESQKMSQILANVNFNVAPLGTILDQLNSGKCSKDLVSASRKWIFENCQTDQLREVVLTYLLSRVKDSHASDNFRLNILYVINDWAYQW
;
A
#
# COMPACT_ATOMS: atom_id res chain seq x y z
N MET A 1 21.29 -12.07 55.42
CA MET A 1 20.68 -10.73 55.38
C MET A 1 21.18 -9.85 54.23
N ASN A 2 22.47 -9.88 53.85
CA ASN A 2 22.99 -9.09 52.72
C ASN A 2 22.59 -9.58 51.32
N ILE A 3 22.50 -10.91 51.12
CA ILE A 3 22.16 -11.51 49.81
C ILE A 3 20.74 -11.12 49.36
N GLN A 4 19.79 -11.07 50.28
CA GLN A 4 18.40 -10.74 49.99
C GLN A 4 18.21 -9.27 49.59
N LYS A 5 18.99 -8.36 50.21
CA LYS A 5 19.04 -6.95 49.83
C LYS A 5 19.63 -6.76 48.42
N GLU A 6 20.65 -7.54 48.08
CA GLU A 6 21.29 -7.47 46.77
C GLU A 6 20.38 -8.01 45.66
N GLN A 7 19.65 -9.11 45.93
CA GLN A 7 18.62 -9.63 45.03
C GLN A 7 17.50 -8.61 44.76
N LEU A 8 17.03 -7.92 45.81
CA LEU A 8 16.03 -6.86 45.68
C LEU A 8 16.54 -5.69 44.82
N LYS A 9 17.79 -5.25 45.00
CA LYS A 9 18.39 -4.19 44.17
C LYS A 9 18.50 -4.60 42.70
N GLN A 10 18.87 -5.85 42.44
CA GLN A 10 18.95 -6.37 41.08
C GLN A 10 17.58 -6.37 40.41
N GLN A 11 16.54 -6.85 41.11
CA GLN A 11 15.16 -6.83 40.61
C GLN A 11 14.64 -5.42 40.31
N ILE A 12 14.99 -4.44 41.15
CA ILE A 12 14.65 -3.03 40.90
C ILE A 12 15.35 -2.54 39.62
N THR A 13 16.65 -2.79 39.50
CA THR A 13 17.45 -2.38 38.33
C THR A 13 16.92 -3.00 37.04
N ASP A 14 16.56 -4.29 37.07
CA ASP A 14 16.01 -4.99 35.93
C ASP A 14 14.61 -4.46 35.57
N SER A 15 13.78 -4.14 36.58
CA SER A 15 12.45 -3.53 36.37
C SER A 15 12.55 -2.13 35.77
N GLU A 16 13.47 -1.29 36.25
CA GLU A 16 13.72 0.04 35.70
C GLU A 16 14.23 -0.03 34.26
N ARG A 17 15.12 -0.98 33.96
CA ARG A 17 15.60 -1.23 32.59
C ARG A 17 14.46 -1.65 31.66
N ASN A 18 13.60 -2.55 32.13
CA ASN A 18 12.44 -3.00 31.36
C ASN A 18 11.45 -1.86 31.12
N LEU A 19 11.14 -1.06 32.15
CA LEU A 19 10.25 0.10 32.01
C LEU A 19 10.82 1.11 31.01
N LYS A 20 12.11 1.41 31.10
CA LYS A 20 12.79 2.30 30.15
C LYS A 20 12.71 1.76 28.72
N ALA A 21 13.03 0.49 28.51
CA ALA A 21 12.93 -0.14 27.19
C ALA A 21 11.49 -0.07 26.62
N HIS A 22 10.48 -0.18 27.48
CA HIS A 22 9.09 -0.07 27.08
C HIS A 22 8.68 1.37 26.75
N LEU A 23 9.20 2.37 27.47
CA LEU A 23 8.98 3.78 27.15
C LEU A 23 9.66 4.16 25.84
N ASP A 24 10.87 3.66 25.62
CA ASP A 24 11.66 3.91 24.42
C ASP A 24 11.00 3.29 23.16
N SER A 25 10.18 2.24 23.31
CA SER A 25 9.47 1.61 22.18
C SER A 25 8.14 2.28 21.82
N ILE A 26 7.52 3.05 22.72
CA ILE A 26 6.22 3.72 22.50
C ILE A 26 6.21 4.61 21.25
N PRO A 27 7.22 5.46 20.96
CA PRO A 27 7.22 6.30 19.77
C PRO A 27 7.11 5.48 18.48
N ALA A 28 7.93 4.43 18.34
CA ALA A 28 7.90 3.54 17.18
C ALA A 28 6.55 2.82 17.02
N MET A 29 5.95 2.38 18.14
CA MET A 29 4.61 1.78 18.12
C MET A 29 3.54 2.76 17.65
N LYS A 30 3.60 4.02 18.10
CA LYS A 30 2.66 5.08 17.67
C LYS A 30 2.81 5.39 16.19
N GLU A 31 4.04 5.51 15.70
CA GLU A 31 4.30 5.75 14.27
C GLU A 31 3.75 4.60 13.41
N ALA A 32 3.99 3.35 13.81
CA ALA A 32 3.44 2.18 13.12
C ALA A 32 1.90 2.19 13.10
N GLN A 33 1.27 2.56 14.22
CA GLN A 33 -0.19 2.65 14.31
C GLN A 33 -0.77 3.75 13.40
N VAL A 34 -0.11 4.92 13.34
CA VAL A 34 -0.51 6.01 12.44
C VAL A 34 -0.36 5.59 10.99
N ALA A 35 0.77 4.99 10.62
CA ALA A 35 1.01 4.51 9.25
C ALA A 35 -0.05 3.50 8.81
N GLN A 36 -0.40 2.55 9.69
CA GLN A 36 -1.46 1.58 9.41
C GLN A 36 -2.84 2.24 9.27
N ALA A 37 -3.17 3.22 10.12
CA ALA A 37 -4.42 3.95 10.02
C ALA A 37 -4.55 4.75 8.70
N VAL A 38 -3.44 5.33 8.22
CA VAL A 38 -3.39 6.01 6.92
C VAL A 38 -3.67 5.03 5.78
N VAL A 39 -2.98 3.89 5.74
CA VAL A 39 -3.17 2.87 4.69
C VAL A 39 -4.62 2.37 4.65
N LEU A 40 -5.22 2.12 5.82
CA LEU A 40 -6.61 1.70 5.93
C LEU A 40 -7.56 2.78 5.40
N SER A 41 -7.36 4.04 5.80
CA SER A 41 -8.19 5.16 5.37
C SER A 41 -8.12 5.38 3.86
N GLU A 42 -6.92 5.29 3.27
CA GLU A 42 -6.74 5.42 1.82
C GLU A 42 -7.44 4.28 1.06
N SER A 43 -7.34 3.05 1.56
CA SER A 43 -8.01 1.89 0.98
C SER A 43 -9.53 2.03 1.03
N GLN A 44 -10.07 2.46 2.17
CA GLN A 44 -11.50 2.72 2.33
C GLN A 44 -11.99 3.83 1.39
N LYS A 45 -11.24 4.92 1.27
CA LYS A 45 -11.56 6.01 0.35
C LYS A 45 -11.59 5.52 -1.10
N MET A 46 -10.65 4.67 -1.50
CA MET A 46 -10.64 4.06 -2.83
C MET A 46 -11.90 3.21 -3.06
N SER A 47 -12.26 2.34 -2.13
CA SER A 47 -13.48 1.53 -2.23
C SER A 47 -14.74 2.38 -2.33
N GLN A 48 -14.82 3.49 -1.59
CA GLN A 48 -15.94 4.43 -1.67
C GLN A 48 -16.03 5.11 -3.03
N ILE A 49 -14.90 5.59 -3.58
CA ILE A 49 -14.85 6.22 -4.90
C ILE A 49 -15.39 5.25 -5.96
N LEU A 50 -14.89 4.01 -5.97
CA LEU A 50 -15.31 2.98 -6.93
C LEU A 50 -16.81 2.64 -6.82
N ALA A 51 -17.33 2.56 -5.59
CA ALA A 51 -18.75 2.32 -5.34
C ALA A 51 -19.61 3.49 -5.85
N ASN A 52 -19.19 4.73 -5.62
CA ASN A 52 -19.94 5.93 -6.00
C ASN A 52 -20.11 6.06 -7.53
N VAL A 53 -19.12 5.60 -8.30
CA VAL A 53 -19.19 5.62 -9.77
C VAL A 53 -19.63 4.28 -10.38
N ASN A 54 -20.01 3.31 -9.54
CA ASN A 54 -20.35 1.95 -9.95
C ASN A 54 -19.34 1.33 -10.92
N PHE A 55 -18.04 1.50 -10.63
CA PHE A 55 -16.96 1.12 -11.52
C PHE A 55 -16.25 -0.14 -11.04
N ASN A 56 -16.42 -1.24 -11.79
CA ASN A 56 -15.82 -2.52 -11.45
C ASN A 56 -14.38 -2.62 -12.00
N VAL A 57 -13.40 -2.40 -11.12
CA VAL A 57 -11.96 -2.54 -11.43
C VAL A 57 -11.39 -3.94 -11.21
N ALA A 58 -12.19 -4.93 -10.79
CA ALA A 58 -11.69 -6.27 -10.49
C ALA A 58 -10.96 -6.95 -11.68
N PRO A 59 -11.43 -6.82 -12.95
CA PRO A 59 -10.71 -7.38 -14.08
C PRO A 59 -9.33 -6.74 -14.28
N LEU A 60 -9.25 -5.42 -14.14
CA LEU A 60 -7.97 -4.70 -14.18
C LEU A 60 -7.06 -5.14 -13.03
N GLY A 61 -7.60 -5.23 -11.81
CA GLY A 61 -6.87 -5.67 -10.62
C GLY A 61 -6.17 -7.02 -10.83
N THR A 62 -6.85 -7.98 -11.46
CA THR A 62 -6.28 -9.29 -11.79
C THR A 62 -5.07 -9.18 -12.73
N ILE A 63 -5.14 -8.31 -13.74
CA ILE A 63 -4.02 -8.06 -14.67
C ILE A 63 -2.86 -7.40 -13.91
N LEU A 64 -3.16 -6.45 -13.02
CA LEU A 64 -2.16 -5.76 -12.20
C LEU A 64 -1.46 -6.69 -11.21
N ASP A 65 -2.19 -7.63 -10.59
CA ASP A 65 -1.61 -8.64 -9.70
C ASP A 65 -0.61 -9.55 -10.45
N GLN A 66 -0.94 -9.93 -11.69
CA GLN A 66 -0.04 -10.68 -12.55
C GLN A 66 1.21 -9.87 -12.91
N LEU A 67 1.06 -8.58 -13.22
CA LEU A 67 2.19 -7.67 -13.43
C LEU A 67 3.07 -7.56 -12.17
N ASN A 68 2.48 -7.47 -10.98
CA ASN A 68 3.23 -7.37 -9.73
C ASN A 68 3.96 -8.67 -9.37
N SER A 69 3.45 -9.82 -9.81
CA SER A 69 4.09 -11.13 -9.62
C SER A 69 5.38 -11.34 -10.44
N GLY A 70 5.84 -10.32 -11.17
CA GLY A 70 7.07 -10.37 -11.96
C GLY A 70 6.92 -10.97 -13.36
N LYS A 71 5.68 -11.27 -13.79
CA LYS A 71 5.39 -11.64 -15.18
C LYS A 71 5.37 -10.37 -16.03
N CYS A 72 6.54 -9.88 -16.42
CA CYS A 72 6.63 -8.80 -17.39
C CYS A 72 6.43 -9.39 -18.80
N SER A 73 5.17 -9.55 -19.22
CA SER A 73 4.88 -9.65 -20.65
C SER A 73 4.38 -8.29 -21.14
N LYS A 74 4.90 -7.87 -22.29
CA LYS A 74 4.37 -6.72 -23.06
C LYS A 74 2.86 -6.86 -23.28
N ASP A 75 2.36 -8.09 -23.30
CA ASP A 75 0.94 -8.40 -23.43
C ASP A 75 0.12 -7.95 -22.21
N LEU A 76 0.64 -8.07 -20.98
CA LEU A 76 -0.08 -7.63 -19.78
C LEU A 76 -0.17 -6.10 -19.67
N VAL A 77 0.90 -5.39 -20.08
CA VAL A 77 0.88 -3.93 -20.23
C VAL A 77 -0.14 -3.52 -21.29
N SER A 78 -0.11 -4.20 -22.45
CA SER A 78 -1.05 -3.97 -23.55
C SER A 78 -2.50 -4.27 -23.16
N ALA A 79 -2.74 -5.36 -22.41
CA ALA A 79 -4.06 -5.75 -21.92
C ALA A 79 -4.60 -4.75 -20.89
N SER A 80 -3.74 -4.28 -19.98
CA SER A 80 -4.11 -3.22 -19.01
C SER A 80 -4.55 -1.96 -19.74
N ARG A 81 -3.75 -1.50 -20.72
CA ARG A 81 -4.08 -0.32 -21.54
C ARG A 81 -5.39 -0.49 -22.31
N LYS A 82 -5.57 -1.64 -22.97
CA LYS A 82 -6.79 -1.95 -23.72
C LYS A 82 -8.02 -1.91 -22.81
N TRP A 83 -7.94 -2.53 -21.64
CA TRP A 83 -9.03 -2.51 -20.67
C TRP A 83 -9.37 -1.09 -20.22
N ILE A 84 -8.35 -0.27 -19.92
CA ILE A 84 -8.54 1.13 -19.53
C ILE A 84 -9.24 1.90 -20.66
N PHE A 85 -8.79 1.74 -21.90
CA PHE A 85 -9.39 2.41 -23.06
C PHE A 85 -10.86 2.02 -23.27
N GLU A 86 -11.18 0.73 -23.16
CA GLU A 86 -12.53 0.21 -23.38
C GLU A 86 -13.52 0.61 -22.28
N ASN A 87 -13.06 0.68 -21.02
CA ASN A 87 -13.92 0.85 -19.85
C ASN A 87 -13.92 2.28 -19.27
N CYS A 88 -12.91 3.10 -19.56
CA CYS A 88 -12.78 4.47 -19.03
C CYS A 88 -13.08 5.52 -20.11
N GLN A 89 -14.34 5.55 -20.56
CA GLN A 89 -14.77 6.40 -21.68
C GLN A 89 -15.07 7.85 -21.28
N THR A 90 -15.33 8.12 -20.00
CA THR A 90 -15.63 9.45 -19.47
C THR A 90 -14.48 9.97 -18.62
N ASP A 91 -14.34 11.29 -18.50
CA ASP A 91 -13.26 11.91 -17.73
C ASP A 91 -13.32 11.52 -16.24
N GLN A 92 -14.53 11.34 -15.71
CA GLN A 92 -14.73 10.80 -14.36
C GLN A 92 -14.11 9.41 -14.20
N LEU A 93 -14.35 8.49 -15.13
CA LEU A 93 -13.79 7.14 -15.06
C LEU A 93 -12.27 7.15 -15.27
N ARG A 94 -11.75 8.09 -16.08
CA ARG A 94 -10.31 8.31 -16.25
C ARG A 94 -9.63 8.77 -14.98
N GLU A 95 -10.23 9.70 -14.26
CA GLU A 95 -9.72 10.16 -12.97
C GLU A 95 -9.76 9.03 -11.93
N VAL A 96 -10.86 8.28 -11.88
CA VAL A 96 -11.02 7.14 -10.97
C VAL A 96 -9.97 6.06 -11.25
N VAL A 97 -9.75 5.68 -12.51
CA VAL A 97 -8.76 4.64 -12.83
C VAL A 97 -7.34 5.10 -12.54
N LEU A 98 -6.99 6.37 -12.78
CA LEU A 98 -5.69 6.93 -12.41
C LEU A 98 -5.48 6.91 -10.90
N THR A 99 -6.52 7.29 -10.14
CA THR A 99 -6.49 7.25 -8.67
C THR A 99 -6.32 5.81 -8.19
N TYR A 100 -6.99 4.84 -8.82
CA TYR A 100 -6.83 3.43 -8.53
C TYR A 100 -5.42 2.94 -8.81
N LEU A 101 -4.85 3.22 -9.99
CA LEU A 101 -3.47 2.87 -10.32
C LEU A 101 -2.47 3.46 -9.33
N LEU A 102 -2.67 4.72 -8.93
CA LEU A 102 -1.87 5.37 -7.89
C LEU A 102 -1.94 4.61 -6.56
N SER A 103 -3.14 4.21 -6.10
CA SER A 103 -3.28 3.43 -4.86
C SER A 103 -2.54 2.10 -4.93
N ARG A 104 -2.49 1.47 -6.11
CA ARG A 104 -1.79 0.19 -6.31
C ARG A 104 -0.27 0.37 -6.30
N VAL A 105 0.24 1.48 -6.83
CA VAL A 105 1.68 1.82 -6.82
C VAL A 105 2.19 2.21 -5.43
N LYS A 106 1.33 2.85 -4.61
CA LYS A 106 1.62 3.25 -3.23
C LYS A 106 1.62 2.08 -2.24
N ASP A 107 1.06 0.92 -2.63
CA ASP A 107 1.08 -0.29 -1.81
C ASP A 107 2.54 -0.68 -1.45
N SER A 108 2.79 -1.02 -0.19
CA SER A 108 4.10 -1.46 0.28
C SER A 108 4.57 -2.76 -0.39
N HIS A 109 3.64 -3.57 -0.90
CA HIS A 109 3.93 -4.80 -1.64
C HIS A 109 4.13 -4.60 -3.14
N ALA A 110 4.01 -3.38 -3.65
CA ALA A 110 4.33 -3.06 -5.03
C ALA A 110 5.84 -3.16 -5.26
N SER A 111 6.26 -4.03 -6.19
CA SER A 111 7.65 -4.12 -6.63
C SER A 111 8.04 -2.91 -7.49
N ASP A 112 9.33 -2.56 -7.54
CA ASP A 112 9.79 -1.45 -8.40
C ASP A 112 9.52 -1.72 -9.88
N ASN A 113 9.63 -2.98 -10.31
CA ASN A 113 9.24 -3.40 -11.66
C ASN A 113 7.75 -3.17 -11.93
N PHE A 114 6.88 -3.43 -10.96
CA PHE A 114 5.46 -3.11 -11.08
C PHE A 114 5.23 -1.61 -11.25
N ARG A 115 5.88 -0.77 -10.43
CA ARG A 115 5.78 0.69 -10.54
C ARG A 115 6.22 1.18 -11.93
N LEU A 116 7.32 0.64 -12.45
CA LEU A 116 7.80 0.93 -13.80
C LEU A 116 6.79 0.48 -14.87
N ASN A 117 6.21 -0.71 -14.73
CA ASN A 117 5.18 -1.19 -15.66
C ASN A 117 3.92 -0.33 -15.66
N ILE A 118 3.48 0.16 -14.50
CA ILE A 118 2.36 1.11 -14.42
C ILE A 118 2.69 2.41 -15.15
N LEU A 119 3.93 2.92 -15.03
CA LEU A 119 4.37 4.10 -15.79
C LEU A 119 4.27 3.84 -17.30
N TYR A 120 4.68 2.67 -17.80
CA TYR A 120 4.50 2.32 -19.21
C TYR A 120 3.03 2.26 -19.62
N VAL A 121 2.16 1.66 -18.80
CA VAL A 121 0.70 1.64 -19.08
C VAL A 121 0.14 3.04 -19.21
N ILE A 122 0.45 3.94 -18.25
CA ILE A 122 -0.06 5.32 -18.24
C ILE A 122 0.52 6.11 -19.41
N ASN A 123 1.81 5.99 -19.67
CA ASN A 123 2.49 6.65 -20.78
C ASN A 123 1.85 6.24 -22.12
N ASP A 124 1.79 4.93 -22.40
CA ASP A 124 1.18 4.43 -23.63
C ASP A 124 -0.28 4.86 -23.77
N TRP A 125 -1.03 4.91 -22.66
CA TRP A 125 -2.42 5.35 -22.69
C TRP A 125 -2.57 6.84 -22.98
N ALA A 126 -1.69 7.69 -22.42
CA ALA A 126 -1.72 9.13 -22.63
C ALA A 126 -1.31 9.53 -24.06
N TYR A 127 -0.34 8.82 -24.66
CA TYR A 127 0.18 9.13 -26.00
C TYR A 127 -0.61 8.47 -27.16
N GLN A 128 -1.61 7.64 -26.88
CA GLN A 128 -2.49 7.03 -27.91
C GLN A 128 -3.81 7.81 -28.13
N TRP A 129 -3.83 9.10 -27.78
CA TRP A 129 -4.91 10.03 -28.12
C TRP A 129 -4.65 10.79 -29.41
#